data_AF-A0A2C5ZL42-F1
#
_entry.id   AF-A0A2C5ZL42-F1
#
_cell.length_a   1.000
_cell.length_b   1.000
_cell.length_c   1.000
_cell.angle_alpha   90.00
_cell.angle_beta   90.00
_cell.angle_gamma   90.00
#
_symmetry.space_group_name_H-M   'P 1'
#
loop_
_entity.id
_entity.type
_entity.pdbx_description
1 polymer ?
#
loop_
_entity_poly.entity_id
_entity_poly.type
_entity_poly.pdbx_seq_one_letter_code
_entity_poly.pdbx_strand_id
1 'polypeptide(L)'
;MLMRSPPPPRNTHKDLTTLSEAEMEKEMTDLEATLSDILGSNMCPRYMRPPFFSTNEAVLGVMKRLNYHVIDAAIDTKDFIHNTPDTNIEAQKIFKDAIAKNLGTISLMHDVHQTTVELLVPEAIKALEGKKSTYADQHGCLPA
;
A
#
# COMPACT_ATOMS: atom_id res chain seq x y z
N MET A 1 -37.17 12.37 10.41
CA MET A 1 -36.04 12.69 9.50
C MET A 1 -34.77 12.26 10.21
N LEU A 2 -34.33 11.01 10.02
CA LEU A 2 -33.08 10.52 10.59
C LEU A 2 -31.94 11.17 9.81
N MET A 3 -31.27 12.16 10.40
CA MET A 3 -30.01 12.64 9.86
C MET A 3 -29.04 11.46 9.88
N ARG A 4 -28.71 10.93 8.70
CA ARG A 4 -27.64 9.96 8.57
C ARG A 4 -26.38 10.66 9.03
N SER A 5 -25.69 10.07 10.01
CA SER A 5 -24.37 10.53 10.41
C SER A 5 -23.50 10.67 9.15
N PRO A 6 -22.67 11.72 9.05
CA PRO A 6 -21.75 11.85 7.94
C PRO A 6 -20.90 10.58 7.82
N PRO A 7 -20.56 10.16 6.58
CA PRO A 7 -19.70 9.00 6.39
C PRO A 7 -18.38 9.19 7.15
N PRO A 8 -17.79 8.11 7.67
CA PRO A 8 -16.53 8.22 8.40
C PRO A 8 -15.45 8.86 7.51
N PRO A 9 -14.51 9.60 8.11
CA PRO A 9 -13.37 10.15 7.40
C PRO A 9 -12.63 9.04 6.65
N ARG A 10 -12.17 9.31 5.43
CA ARG A 10 -11.59 8.28 4.56
C ARG A 10 -10.44 8.85 3.76
N ASN A 11 -9.38 8.06 3.65
CA ASN A 11 -8.29 8.35 2.72
C ASN A 11 -8.83 8.41 1.28
N THR A 12 -8.37 9.40 0.52
CA THR A 12 -8.90 9.69 -0.82
C THR A 12 -7.97 9.28 -1.96
N HIS A 13 -6.81 8.68 -1.66
CA HIS A 13 -5.81 8.25 -2.64
C HIS A 13 -5.33 9.39 -3.56
N LYS A 14 -5.36 10.64 -3.08
CA LYS A 14 -4.82 11.80 -3.81
C LYS A 14 -3.30 11.75 -3.86
N ASP A 15 -2.73 12.35 -4.91
CA ASP A 15 -1.29 12.59 -4.96
C ASP A 15 -0.92 13.61 -3.88
N LEU A 16 -0.20 13.16 -2.86
CA LEU A 16 0.17 13.98 -1.72
C LEU A 16 1.04 15.18 -2.11
N THR A 17 1.79 15.10 -3.21
CA THR A 17 2.63 16.22 -3.68
C THR A 17 1.82 17.42 -4.17
N THR A 18 0.51 17.23 -4.39
CA THR A 18 -0.43 18.28 -4.84
C THR A 18 -1.18 18.95 -3.70
N LEU A 19 -1.00 18.47 -2.46
CA LEU A 19 -1.73 18.92 -1.28
C LEU A 19 -0.92 19.94 -0.46
N SER A 20 -1.61 20.75 0.34
CA SER A 20 -0.98 21.46 1.45
C SER A 20 -0.59 20.51 2.57
N GLU A 21 0.37 20.88 3.44
CA GLU A 21 0.77 20.04 4.57
C GLU A 21 -0.41 19.70 5.49
N ALA A 22 -1.33 20.64 5.73
CA ALA A 22 -2.53 20.41 6.54
C ALA A 22 -3.49 19.39 5.89
N GLU A 23 -3.62 19.38 4.57
CA GLU A 23 -4.41 18.38 3.85
C GLU A 23 -3.73 17.01 3.89
N MET A 24 -2.39 16.95 3.77
CA MET A 24 -1.65 15.69 3.94
C MET A 24 -1.84 15.11 5.34
N GLU A 25 -1.70 15.93 6.39
CA GLU A 25 -1.93 15.51 7.78
C GLU A 25 -3.36 15.00 7.98
N LYS A 26 -4.34 15.66 7.35
CA LYS A 26 -5.73 15.24 7.38
C LYS A 26 -5.94 13.88 6.71
N GLU A 27 -5.37 13.64 5.53
CA GLU A 27 -5.50 12.35 4.82
C GLU A 27 -4.97 11.16 5.65
N MET A 28 -3.92 11.39 6.44
CA MET A 28 -3.35 10.34 7.32
C MET A 28 -4.17 10.16 8.59
N THR A 29 -4.48 11.26 9.30
CA THR A 29 -5.17 11.21 10.60
C THR A 29 -6.64 10.79 10.49
N ASP A 30 -7.30 11.12 9.38
CA ASP A 30 -8.65 10.63 9.08
C ASP A 30 -8.67 9.09 8.94
N LEU A 31 -7.65 8.51 8.28
CA LEU A 31 -7.53 7.07 8.13
C LEU A 31 -7.19 6.39 9.47
N GLU A 32 -6.28 6.98 10.26
CA GLU A 32 -5.98 6.50 11.61
C GLU A 32 -7.21 6.47 12.50
N ALA A 33 -8.03 7.53 12.48
CA ALA A 33 -9.25 7.60 13.27
C ALA A 33 -10.24 6.49 12.87
N THR A 34 -10.43 6.27 11.57
CA THR A 34 -11.31 5.21 11.07
C THR A 34 -10.78 3.81 11.39
N LEU A 35 -9.48 3.58 11.28
CA LEU A 35 -8.87 2.29 11.67
C LEU A 35 -8.94 2.06 13.18
N SER A 36 -8.76 3.11 13.99
CA SER A 36 -8.88 3.04 15.45
C SER A 36 -10.31 2.71 15.89
N ASP A 37 -11.32 3.25 15.20
CA ASP A 37 -12.74 2.97 15.45
C ASP A 37 -13.09 1.51 15.16
N ILE A 38 -12.53 0.95 14.06
CA ILE A 38 -12.82 -0.42 13.62
C ILE A 38 -12.00 -1.46 14.39
N LEU A 39 -10.72 -1.21 14.63
CA LEU A 39 -9.74 -2.19 15.11
C LEU A 39 -9.31 -1.95 16.57
N GLY A 40 -9.80 -0.87 17.20
CA GLY A 40 -9.50 -0.48 18.57
C GLY A 40 -8.44 0.61 18.68
N SER A 41 -8.44 1.32 19.81
CA SER A 41 -7.63 2.54 20.05
C SER A 41 -6.12 2.35 19.98
N ASN A 42 -5.63 1.10 19.99
CA ASN A 42 -4.21 0.78 19.86
C ASN A 42 -3.78 0.55 18.39
N MET A 43 -4.71 0.67 17.44
CA MET A 43 -4.40 0.55 16.02
C MET A 43 -3.88 1.87 15.48
N CYS A 44 -2.57 1.94 15.23
CA CYS A 44 -1.95 3.11 14.61
C CYS A 44 -0.92 2.66 13.57
N PRO A 45 -1.26 2.66 12.27
CA PRO A 45 -0.31 2.31 11.22
C PRO A 45 0.90 3.24 11.26
N ARG A 46 2.11 2.65 11.32
CA ARG A 46 3.38 3.40 11.24
C ARG A 46 4.09 3.23 9.92
N TYR A 47 3.49 2.49 9.01
CA TYR A 47 3.96 2.31 7.65
C TYR A 47 2.90 2.84 6.71
N MET A 48 3.32 3.63 5.73
CA MET A 48 2.44 4.13 4.69
C MET A 48 3.17 4.07 3.35
N ARG A 49 2.38 3.93 2.28
CA ARG A 49 2.87 4.02 0.91
C ARG A 49 2.18 5.22 0.25
N PRO A 50 2.93 6.21 -0.25
CA PRO A 50 2.35 7.35 -0.93
C PRO A 50 1.58 6.88 -2.18
N PRO A 51 0.36 7.39 -2.42
CA PRO A 51 -0.33 7.19 -3.69
C PRO A 51 0.58 7.54 -4.87
N PHE A 52 0.55 6.70 -5.91
CA PHE A 52 1.36 6.84 -7.13
C PHE A 52 2.88 6.79 -6.94
N PHE A 53 3.37 6.42 -5.73
CA PHE A 53 4.77 6.59 -5.32
C PHE A 53 5.27 8.05 -5.40
N SER A 54 4.36 9.02 -5.50
CA SER A 54 4.70 10.44 -5.56
C SER A 54 5.16 10.93 -4.19
N THR A 55 6.39 11.45 -4.11
CA THR A 55 6.94 12.07 -2.90
C THR A 55 7.70 13.36 -3.25
N ASN A 56 7.77 14.26 -2.28
CA ASN A 56 8.65 15.43 -2.29
C ASN A 56 9.08 15.73 -0.84
N GLU A 57 9.91 16.76 -0.64
CA GLU A 57 10.41 17.12 0.70
C GLU A 57 9.30 17.43 1.70
N ALA A 58 8.21 18.09 1.25
CA ALA A 58 7.07 18.39 2.11
C ALA A 58 6.34 17.12 2.57
N VAL A 59 6.07 16.18 1.65
CA VAL A 59 5.47 14.87 1.96
C VAL A 59 6.33 14.13 2.99
N LEU A 60 7.63 14.01 2.75
CA LEU A 60 8.55 13.33 3.67
C LEU A 60 8.63 14.04 5.03
N GLY A 61 8.58 15.37 5.05
CA GLY A 61 8.54 16.18 6.26
C GLY A 61 7.29 15.91 7.10
N VAL A 62 6.11 15.92 6.47
CA VAL A 62 4.83 15.59 7.13
C VAL A 62 4.85 14.17 7.69
N MET A 63 5.22 13.17 6.86
CA MET A 63 5.25 11.77 7.29
C MET A 63 6.20 11.55 8.47
N LYS A 64 7.36 12.24 8.49
CA LYS A 64 8.28 12.20 9.62
C LYS A 64 7.66 12.80 10.89
N ARG A 65 6.96 13.93 10.81
CA ARG A 65 6.28 14.54 11.97
C ARG A 65 5.18 13.65 12.53
N LEU A 66 4.47 12.95 11.66
CA LEU A 66 3.43 11.98 12.01
C LEU A 66 3.98 10.60 12.42
N ASN A 67 5.31 10.44 12.46
CA ASN A 67 5.99 9.20 12.82
C ASN A 67 5.67 8.00 11.89
N TYR A 68 5.56 8.27 10.59
CA TYR A 68 5.44 7.26 9.54
C TYR A 68 6.78 6.88 8.92
N HIS A 69 6.93 5.59 8.64
CA HIS A 69 7.86 5.04 7.66
C HIS A 69 7.20 5.05 6.28
N VAL A 70 7.86 5.69 5.33
CA VAL A 70 7.41 5.73 3.93
C VAL A 70 7.97 4.53 3.19
N ILE A 71 7.10 3.72 2.60
CA ILE A 71 7.42 2.49 1.88
C ILE A 71 7.22 2.66 0.38
N ASP A 72 8.22 2.24 -0.37
CA ASP A 72 8.20 2.09 -1.83
C ASP A 72 8.33 0.60 -2.20
N ALA A 73 8.19 0.24 -3.48
CA ALA A 73 8.36 -1.11 -3.97
C ALA A 73 9.55 -1.24 -4.91
N ALA A 74 10.28 -2.36 -4.78
CA ALA A 74 11.34 -2.72 -5.72
C ALA A 74 10.78 -3.42 -6.97
N ILE A 75 9.60 -4.03 -6.85
CA ILE A 75 8.95 -4.77 -7.94
C ILE A 75 7.57 -4.16 -8.14
N ASP A 76 7.36 -3.47 -9.27
CA ASP A 76 6.03 -3.01 -9.68
C ASP A 76 5.50 -3.95 -10.77
N THR A 77 4.48 -4.74 -10.41
CA THR A 77 3.90 -5.76 -11.31
C THR A 77 3.10 -5.19 -12.46
N LYS A 78 2.72 -3.90 -12.38
CA LYS A 78 1.80 -3.26 -13.35
C LYS A 78 0.48 -4.03 -13.50
N ASP A 79 0.05 -4.72 -12.45
CA ASP A 79 -1.18 -5.51 -12.43
C ASP A 79 -2.43 -4.65 -12.72
N PHE A 80 -2.43 -3.38 -12.32
CA PHE A 80 -3.49 -2.42 -12.67
C PHE A 80 -3.61 -2.14 -14.18
N ILE A 81 -2.53 -2.31 -14.96
CA ILE A 81 -2.55 -2.23 -16.43
C ILE A 81 -3.00 -3.57 -17.03
N HIS A 82 -2.58 -4.67 -16.40
CA HIS A 82 -2.80 -6.05 -16.85
C HIS A 82 -3.90 -6.75 -16.05
N ASN A 83 -5.03 -6.05 -15.84
CA ASN A 83 -6.07 -6.46 -14.91
C ASN A 83 -7.18 -7.34 -15.54
N THR A 84 -7.00 -7.81 -16.77
CA THR A 84 -7.91 -8.76 -17.43
C THR A 84 -7.32 -10.18 -17.46
N PRO A 85 -8.14 -11.25 -17.55
CA PRO A 85 -7.62 -12.62 -17.62
C PRO A 85 -6.59 -12.84 -18.73
N ASP A 86 -6.81 -12.24 -19.90
CA ASP A 86 -5.94 -12.38 -21.07
C ASP A 86 -4.61 -11.62 -20.92
N THR A 87 -4.59 -10.53 -20.16
CA THR A 87 -3.39 -9.67 -20.02
C THR A 87 -2.58 -9.96 -18.77
N ASN A 88 -3.16 -10.60 -17.75
CA ASN A 88 -2.52 -10.84 -16.46
C ASN A 88 -1.20 -11.62 -16.56
N ILE A 89 -1.03 -12.42 -17.62
CA ILE A 89 0.23 -13.14 -17.90
C ILE A 89 1.44 -12.19 -17.98
N GLU A 90 1.26 -10.94 -18.41
CA GLU A 90 2.34 -9.94 -18.43
C GLU A 90 2.76 -9.50 -17.02
N ALA A 91 1.80 -9.30 -16.10
CA ALA A 91 2.11 -9.00 -14.70
C ALA A 91 2.85 -10.17 -14.02
N GLN A 92 2.46 -11.41 -14.32
CA GLN A 92 3.15 -12.61 -13.84
C GLN A 92 4.59 -12.68 -14.37
N LYS A 93 4.80 -12.36 -15.65
CA LYS A 93 6.13 -12.30 -16.26
C LYS A 93 7.00 -11.22 -15.63
N ILE A 94 6.47 -10.02 -15.42
CA ILE A 94 7.18 -8.92 -14.73
C ILE A 94 7.65 -9.36 -13.35
N PHE A 95 6.77 -9.99 -12.56
CA PHE A 95 7.15 -10.49 -11.23
C PHE A 95 8.25 -11.57 -11.31
N LYS A 96 8.07 -12.59 -12.16
CA LYS A 96 9.04 -13.68 -12.34
C LYS A 96 10.42 -13.17 -12.78
N ASP A 97 10.45 -12.23 -13.73
CA ASP A 97 11.67 -11.60 -14.20
C ASP A 97 12.37 -10.80 -13.10
N ALA A 98 11.61 -10.05 -12.29
CA ALA A 98 12.15 -9.28 -11.18
C ALA A 98 12.78 -10.18 -10.10
N ILE A 99 12.11 -11.30 -9.79
CA ILE A 99 12.62 -12.32 -8.88
C ILE A 99 13.87 -13.00 -9.45
N ALA A 100 13.91 -13.33 -10.74
CA ALA A 100 15.08 -13.92 -11.39
C ALA A 100 16.29 -12.97 -11.37
N LYS A 101 16.05 -11.66 -11.54
CA LYS A 101 17.08 -10.60 -11.53
C LYS A 101 17.43 -10.09 -10.13
N ASN A 102 16.78 -10.60 -9.09
CA ASN A 102 16.98 -10.16 -7.70
C ASN A 102 16.82 -8.64 -7.52
N LEU A 103 15.78 -8.06 -8.12
CA LEU A 103 15.55 -6.60 -8.09
C LEU A 103 15.14 -6.07 -6.71
N GLY A 104 14.69 -6.94 -5.81
CA GLY A 104 14.35 -6.62 -4.43
C GLY A 104 13.27 -7.55 -3.89
N THR A 105 12.74 -7.24 -2.72
CA THR A 105 11.81 -8.12 -1.98
C THR A 105 10.46 -7.50 -1.66
N ILE A 106 10.27 -6.20 -1.91
CA ILE A 106 8.98 -5.52 -1.73
C ILE A 106 8.30 -5.39 -3.09
N SER A 107 7.13 -6.01 -3.24
CA SER A 107 6.36 -6.01 -4.50
C SER A 107 5.07 -5.21 -4.35
N LEU A 108 4.76 -4.39 -5.34
CA LEU A 108 3.48 -3.70 -5.48
C LEU A 108 2.52 -4.56 -6.31
N MET A 109 1.35 -4.81 -5.72
CA MET A 109 0.17 -5.44 -6.31
C MET A 109 -1.08 -4.77 -5.71
N HIS A 110 -2.23 -4.90 -6.36
CA HIS A 110 -3.50 -4.28 -5.99
C HIS A 110 -4.60 -5.34 -5.86
N ASP A 111 -4.97 -5.68 -4.63
CA ASP A 111 -5.98 -6.68 -4.28
C ASP A 111 -7.42 -6.27 -4.68
N VAL A 112 -7.63 -5.00 -5.02
CA VAL A 112 -8.89 -4.52 -5.63
C VAL A 112 -9.15 -5.09 -7.03
N HIS A 113 -8.16 -5.72 -7.66
CA HIS A 113 -8.31 -6.40 -8.95
C HIS A 113 -8.43 -7.91 -8.75
N GLN A 114 -9.55 -8.48 -9.20
CA GLN A 114 -9.81 -9.93 -9.09
C GLN A 114 -8.70 -10.77 -9.74
N THR A 115 -8.18 -10.32 -10.88
CA THR A 115 -7.08 -11.00 -11.59
C THR A 115 -5.76 -10.98 -10.81
N THR A 116 -5.51 -9.94 -10.00
CA THR A 116 -4.36 -9.92 -9.09
C THR A 116 -4.47 -11.04 -8.06
N VAL A 117 -5.63 -11.17 -7.42
CA VAL A 117 -5.84 -12.17 -6.36
C VAL A 117 -5.90 -13.59 -6.91
N GLU A 118 -6.64 -13.81 -8.00
CA GLU A 118 -6.95 -15.15 -8.50
C GLU A 118 -5.89 -15.71 -9.45
N LEU A 119 -5.13 -14.85 -10.14
CA LEU A 119 -4.18 -15.28 -11.19
C LEU A 119 -2.73 -14.90 -10.84
N LEU A 120 -2.47 -13.67 -10.43
CA LEU A 120 -1.09 -13.21 -10.17
C LEU A 120 -0.51 -13.76 -8.86
N VAL A 121 -1.23 -13.63 -7.74
CA VAL A 121 -0.74 -14.05 -6.41
C VAL A 121 -0.37 -15.54 -6.37
N PRO A 122 -1.17 -16.49 -6.90
CA PRO A 122 -0.78 -17.91 -6.93
C PRO A 122 0.52 -18.16 -7.70
N GLU A 123 0.72 -17.46 -8.82
CA GLU A 123 1.96 -17.57 -9.61
C GLU A 123 3.16 -16.92 -8.93
N ALA A 124 2.94 -15.84 -8.19
CA ALA A 124 3.97 -15.21 -7.37
C ALA A 124 4.43 -16.14 -6.23
N ILE A 125 3.51 -16.80 -5.53
CA ILE A 125 3.82 -17.78 -4.48
C ILE A 125 4.66 -18.93 -5.06
N LYS A 126 4.21 -19.55 -6.17
CA LYS A 126 4.97 -20.62 -6.85
C LYS A 126 6.39 -20.19 -7.23
N ALA A 127 6.57 -18.96 -7.71
CA ALA A 127 7.88 -18.42 -8.06
C ALA A 127 8.82 -18.23 -6.84
N LEU A 128 8.25 -18.14 -5.63
CA LEU A 128 8.98 -17.98 -4.38
C LEU A 128 9.23 -19.30 -3.63
N GLU A 129 8.44 -20.36 -3.87
CA GLU A 129 8.52 -21.66 -3.15
C GLU A 129 9.89 -22.39 -3.25
N GLY A 130 10.78 -21.98 -4.16
CA GLY A 130 12.17 -22.47 -4.24
C GLY A 130 13.23 -21.56 -3.61
N LYS A 131 12.83 -20.40 -3.09
CA LYS A 131 13.71 -19.41 -2.47
C LYS A 131 13.46 -19.41 -0.96
N LYS A 132 14.50 -19.25 -0.13
CA LYS A 132 14.35 -19.04 1.32
C LYS A 132 13.76 -17.65 1.58
N SER A 133 12.49 -17.46 1.23
CA SER A 133 11.76 -16.21 1.36
C SER A 133 10.86 -16.32 2.59
N THR A 134 11.04 -15.41 3.54
CA THR A 134 10.12 -15.23 4.66
C THR A 134 9.16 -14.10 4.34
N TYR A 135 7.86 -14.37 4.44
CA TYR A 135 6.85 -13.31 4.43
C TYR A 135 6.95 -12.56 5.76
N ALA A 136 7.18 -11.25 5.71
CA ALA A 136 7.24 -10.40 6.88
C ALA A 136 6.15 -9.35 6.75
N ASP A 137 5.49 -9.10 7.88
CA ASP A 137 4.59 -7.98 8.04
C ASP A 137 5.34 -6.78 8.64
N GLN A 138 4.74 -5.60 8.56
CA GLN A 138 5.31 -4.37 9.09
C GLN A 138 4.43 -3.88 10.25
N HIS A 139 4.48 -4.59 11.39
CA HIS A 139 3.71 -4.22 12.58
C HIS A 139 4.58 -3.65 13.71
N GLY A 140 4.04 -2.65 14.40
CA GLY A 140 4.57 -2.17 15.68
C GLY A 140 4.04 -0.80 16.06
N CYS A 141 3.41 -0.70 17.23
CA CYS A 141 3.33 0.56 17.97
C CYS A 141 4.54 0.61 18.90
N LEU A 142 5.29 1.72 18.93
CA LEU A 142 6.16 1.98 20.08
C LEU A 142 5.25 2.30 21.29
N PRO A 143 5.63 1.87 22.51
CA PRO A 143 4.87 2.25 23.70
C PRO A 143 4.82 3.78 23.83
N ALA A 144 3.70 4.26 24.36
CA ALA A 144 3.46 5.67 24.68
C ALA A 144 4.55 6.25 25.60
#